data_AF-A0A1F5K126-F1
#
_entry.id   AF-A0A1F5K126-F1
#
_cell.length_a   1.000
_cell.length_b   1.000
_cell.length_c   1.000
_cell.angle_alpha   90.00
_cell.angle_beta   90.00
_cell.angle_gamma   90.00
#
_symmetry.space_group_name_H-M   'P 1'
#
loop_
_entity.id
_entity.type
_entity.pdbx_description
1 polymer ?
#
loop_
_entity_poly.entity_id
_entity_poly.type
_entity_poly.pdbx_seq_one_letter_code
_entity_poly.pdbx_strand_id
1 'polypeptide(L)'
;MGIIAAIGFLSYSQSQIVARDSKRKQDLQEIAKALQLYYGDFRQFPCTNSWQHSSSTAGTVWITNDTAVCNNTAPSLSSSYISNLPNDPTSNTTGNPTAENVMGYHYWSSACGGIPAGQYYVLATQLENRSDPDRNELKPNRWCDDTLFYGAGATVAFPAYTYTVVGGR
;
A
#
# COMPACT_ATOMS: atom_id res chain seq x y z
N MET A 1 -45.88 -3.89 10.83
CA MET A 1 -44.50 -3.77 11.35
C MET A 1 -43.54 -4.24 10.26
N GLY A 2 -42.95 -3.34 9.47
CA GLY A 2 -42.09 -3.78 8.36
C GLY A 2 -41.19 -2.73 7.71
N ILE A 3 -41.21 -1.48 8.16
CA ILE A 3 -40.47 -0.39 7.48
C ILE A 3 -39.22 0.06 8.25
N ILE A 4 -39.08 -0.26 9.55
CA ILE A 4 -37.91 0.17 10.35
C ILE A 4 -36.66 -0.70 10.09
N ALA A 5 -36.83 -1.93 9.62
CA ALA A 5 -35.69 -2.84 9.41
C ALA A 5 -34.80 -2.44 8.21
N ALA A 6 -35.34 -1.73 7.20
CA ALA A 6 -34.61 -1.41 5.97
C ALA A 6 -33.54 -0.31 6.16
N ILE A 7 -33.75 0.64 7.08
CA ILE A 7 -32.81 1.75 7.31
C ILE A 7 -31.56 1.27 8.08
N GLY A 8 -31.69 0.24 8.93
CA GLY A 8 -30.58 -0.34 9.67
C GLY A 8 -29.55 -1.05 8.78
N PHE A 9 -29.98 -1.70 7.70
CA PHE A 9 -29.07 -2.43 6.80
C PHE A 9 -28.15 -1.52 5.99
N LEU A 10 -28.64 -0.36 5.52
CA LEU A 10 -27.83 0.60 4.76
C LEU A 10 -26.80 1.31 5.64
N SER A 11 -27.12 1.57 6.92
CA SER A 11 -26.15 2.13 7.87
C SER A 11 -25.06 1.11 8.25
N TYR A 12 -25.42 -0.17 8.36
CA TYR A 12 -24.48 -1.23 8.75
C TYR A 12 -23.42 -1.48 7.67
N SER A 13 -23.82 -1.54 6.40
CA SER A 13 -22.88 -1.74 5.28
C SER A 13 -21.85 -0.60 5.20
N GLN A 14 -22.27 0.65 5.40
CA GLN A 14 -21.37 1.80 5.43
C GLN A 14 -20.40 1.76 6.62
N SER A 15 -20.86 1.38 7.82
CA SER A 15 -19.98 1.24 8.98
C SER A 15 -18.91 0.16 8.78
N GLN A 16 -19.25 -0.94 8.11
CA GLN A 16 -18.33 -2.02 7.79
C GLN A 16 -17.27 -1.58 6.77
N ILE A 17 -17.66 -0.80 5.75
CA ILE A 17 -16.73 -0.18 4.79
C ILE A 17 -15.71 0.71 5.53
N VAL A 18 -16.19 1.61 6.39
CA VAL A 18 -15.30 2.53 7.13
C VAL A 18 -14.36 1.76 8.08
N ALA A 19 -14.85 0.70 8.73
CA ALA A 19 -14.01 -0.13 9.59
C ALA A 19 -12.91 -0.84 8.80
N ARG A 20 -13.21 -1.38 7.61
CA ARG A 20 -12.22 -2.01 6.73
C ARG A 20 -11.20 -1.01 6.20
N ASP A 21 -11.63 0.18 5.78
CA ASP A 21 -10.72 1.24 5.34
C ASP A 21 -9.81 1.73 6.48
N SER A 22 -10.34 1.84 7.70
CA SER A 22 -9.53 2.13 8.89
C SER A 22 -8.48 1.05 9.14
N LYS A 23 -8.85 -0.23 8.99
CA LYS A 23 -7.91 -1.36 9.10
C LYS A 23 -6.82 -1.29 8.04
N ARG A 24 -7.17 -1.02 6.78
CA ARG A 24 -6.20 -0.86 5.67
C ARG A 24 -5.19 0.24 5.95
N LYS A 25 -5.65 1.39 6.43
CA LYS A 25 -4.77 2.51 6.79
C LYS A 25 -3.83 2.14 7.94
N GLN A 26 -4.35 1.48 8.97
CA GLN A 26 -3.54 1.00 10.09
C GLN A 26 -2.48 -0.03 9.63
N ASP A 27 -2.85 -0.94 8.75
CA ASP A 27 -1.97 -1.97 8.21
C ASP A 27 -0.82 -1.36 7.41
N LEU A 28 -1.11 -0.36 6.56
CA LEU A 28 -0.05 0.37 5.86
C LEU A 28 0.90 1.09 6.81
N GLN A 29 0.39 1.65 7.92
CA GLN A 29 1.25 2.29 8.92
C GLN A 29 2.14 1.28 9.65
N GLU A 30 1.63 0.07 9.91
CA GLU A 30 2.42 -1.00 10.52
C GLU A 30 3.53 -1.48 9.57
N ILE A 31 3.21 -1.72 8.30
CA ILE A 31 4.20 -2.05 7.27
C ILE A 31 5.24 -0.94 7.12
N ALA A 32 4.81 0.33 7.09
CA ALA A 32 5.71 1.48 7.00
C ALA A 32 6.72 1.54 8.15
N LYS A 33 6.28 1.27 9.38
CA LYS A 33 7.18 1.19 10.55
C LYS A 33 8.17 0.05 10.42
N ALA A 34 7.74 -1.12 9.98
CA ALA A 34 8.61 -2.26 9.74
C ALA A 34 9.68 -1.97 8.67
N LEU A 35 9.29 -1.30 7.58
CA LEU A 35 10.21 -0.84 6.54
C LEU A 35 11.22 0.17 7.08
N GLN A 36 10.82 1.08 7.97
CA GLN A 36 11.75 2.03 8.60
C GLN A 36 12.78 1.32 9.49
N LEU A 37 12.36 0.30 10.26
CA LEU A 37 13.29 -0.52 11.04
C LEU A 37 14.26 -1.27 10.12
N TYR A 38 13.76 -1.87 9.05
CA TYR A 38 14.59 -2.53 8.03
C TYR A 38 15.63 -1.55 7.42
N TYR A 39 15.22 -0.34 7.11
CA TYR A 39 16.12 0.70 6.61
C TYR A 39 17.19 1.08 7.65
N GLY A 40 16.85 1.07 8.94
CA GLY A 40 17.81 1.27 10.03
C GLY A 40 18.98 0.29 9.97
N ASP A 41 18.70 -0.97 9.65
CA ASP A 41 19.70 -2.05 9.63
C ASP A 41 20.47 -2.12 8.31
N PHE A 42 19.78 -1.95 7.18
CA PHE A 42 20.37 -2.18 5.85
C PHE A 42 20.68 -0.90 5.07
N ARG A 43 20.28 0.27 5.57
CA ARG A 43 20.42 1.58 4.90
C ARG A 43 19.74 1.64 3.52
N GLN A 44 18.77 0.77 3.32
CA GLN A 44 17.97 0.64 2.10
C GLN A 44 16.66 -0.07 2.44
N PHE A 45 15.60 0.20 1.68
CA PHE A 45 14.37 -0.56 1.70
C PHE A 45 14.48 -1.79 0.77
N PRO A 46 13.67 -2.85 0.96
CA PRO A 46 13.63 -3.99 0.05
C PRO A 46 13.40 -3.52 -1.38
N CYS A 47 14.28 -3.86 -2.30
CA CYS A 47 14.22 -3.37 -3.67
C CYS A 47 13.33 -4.23 -4.53
N THR A 48 12.66 -3.63 -5.50
CA THR A 48 11.69 -4.34 -6.34
C THR A 48 11.84 -3.94 -7.80
N ASN A 49 11.73 -4.93 -8.70
CA ASN A 49 11.65 -4.70 -10.15
C ASN A 49 10.19 -4.55 -10.65
N SER A 50 9.22 -4.87 -9.80
CA SER A 50 7.79 -4.94 -10.12
C SER A 50 6.96 -4.73 -8.86
N TRP A 51 5.67 -4.40 -9.02
CA TRP A 51 4.73 -4.27 -7.90
C TRP A 51 4.62 -5.59 -7.12
N GLN A 52 5.02 -5.54 -5.85
CA GLN A 52 4.75 -6.60 -4.90
C GLN A 52 3.34 -6.41 -4.33
N HIS A 53 2.66 -7.50 -4.01
CA HIS A 53 1.26 -7.46 -3.60
C HIS A 53 0.99 -8.45 -2.46
N SER A 54 0.10 -8.08 -1.55
CA SER A 54 -0.37 -8.97 -0.50
C SER A 54 -1.00 -10.22 -1.09
N SER A 55 -0.90 -11.32 -0.35
CA SER A 55 -1.36 -12.65 -0.76
C SER A 55 -2.29 -13.22 0.28
N SER A 56 -3.41 -13.80 -0.13
CA SER A 56 -4.32 -14.49 0.80
C SER A 56 -3.68 -15.72 1.47
N THR A 57 -2.53 -16.18 0.98
CA THR A 57 -1.77 -17.29 1.59
C THR A 57 -1.08 -16.84 2.87
N ALA A 58 -1.58 -17.30 4.01
CA ALA A 58 -1.02 -17.03 5.32
C ALA A 58 0.48 -17.38 5.41
N GLY A 59 1.27 -16.54 6.08
CA GLY A 59 2.71 -16.73 6.27
C GLY A 59 3.56 -16.41 5.04
N THR A 60 2.96 -15.95 3.93
CA THR A 60 3.72 -15.52 2.76
C THR A 60 4.37 -14.17 3.00
N VAL A 61 5.69 -14.13 2.93
CA VAL A 61 6.43 -12.87 2.80
C VAL A 61 6.24 -12.36 1.38
N TRP A 62 5.42 -11.33 1.21
CA TRP A 62 5.16 -10.73 -0.11
C TRP A 62 6.00 -9.48 -0.38
N ILE A 63 6.67 -8.90 0.61
CA ILE A 63 7.68 -7.84 0.41
C ILE A 63 9.05 -8.49 0.30
N THR A 64 9.44 -8.77 -0.94
CA THR A 64 10.74 -9.39 -1.25
C THR A 64 11.78 -8.37 -1.67
N ASN A 65 13.05 -8.63 -1.36
CA ASN A 65 14.17 -7.82 -1.84
C ASN A 65 14.78 -8.49 -3.08
N ASP A 66 14.68 -7.81 -4.22
CA ASP A 66 15.41 -8.15 -5.44
C ASP A 66 16.84 -7.60 -5.33
N THR A 67 17.75 -8.49 -4.96
CA THR A 67 19.18 -8.18 -4.77
C THR A 67 19.85 -7.69 -6.04
N ALA A 68 19.35 -8.04 -7.23
CA ALA A 68 19.89 -7.59 -8.50
C ALA A 68 19.55 -6.12 -8.80
N VAL A 69 18.38 -5.64 -8.36
CA VAL A 69 17.94 -4.25 -8.56
C VAL A 69 18.81 -3.25 -7.80
N CYS A 70 19.20 -3.62 -6.58
CA CYS A 70 19.99 -2.74 -5.71
C CYS A 70 21.45 -3.16 -5.53
N ASN A 71 21.88 -4.23 -6.22
CA ASN A 71 23.22 -4.81 -6.08
C ASN A 71 23.63 -4.98 -4.60
N ASN A 72 22.75 -5.59 -3.82
CA ASN A 72 22.90 -5.76 -2.37
C ASN A 72 22.78 -7.25 -1.97
N THR A 73 23.00 -7.55 -0.70
CA THR A 73 22.80 -8.88 -0.11
C THR A 73 21.76 -8.87 1.02
N ALA A 74 20.96 -7.81 1.10
CA ALA A 74 19.98 -7.66 2.16
C ALA A 74 18.85 -8.70 1.99
N PRO A 75 18.32 -9.25 3.10
CA PRO A 75 17.24 -10.22 3.03
C PRO A 75 15.91 -9.55 2.65
N SER A 76 14.92 -10.33 2.24
CA SER A 76 13.53 -9.87 2.17
C SER A 76 13.01 -9.45 3.55
N LEU A 77 11.93 -8.67 3.58
CA LEU A 77 11.31 -8.28 4.85
C LEU A 77 10.84 -9.53 5.61
N SER A 78 11.19 -9.63 6.89
CA SER A 78 10.98 -10.86 7.66
C SER A 78 10.20 -10.62 8.96
N SER A 79 9.91 -11.72 9.66
CA SER A 79 9.26 -11.70 10.98
C SER A 79 10.04 -10.94 12.07
N SER A 80 11.31 -10.58 11.82
CA SER A 80 12.10 -9.72 12.69
C SER A 80 11.60 -8.28 12.75
N TYR A 81 10.90 -7.81 11.69
CA TYR A 81 10.42 -6.43 11.59
C TYR A 81 8.89 -6.33 11.72
N ILE A 82 8.18 -7.36 11.25
CA ILE A 82 6.72 -7.42 11.32
C ILE A 82 6.29 -8.88 11.49
N SER A 83 5.53 -9.20 12.54
CA SER A 83 5.24 -10.60 12.89
C SER A 83 4.55 -11.36 11.75
N ASN A 84 3.63 -10.72 11.05
CA ASN A 84 3.03 -11.21 9.81
C ASN A 84 2.69 -10.02 8.93
N LEU A 85 2.96 -10.13 7.63
CA LEU A 85 2.44 -9.13 6.70
C LEU A 85 0.91 -9.25 6.64
N PRO A 86 0.18 -8.13 6.75
CA PRO A 86 -1.27 -8.16 6.75
C PRO A 86 -1.82 -8.49 5.37
N ASN A 87 -3.04 -9.01 5.38
CA ASN A 87 -3.86 -9.25 4.20
C ASN A 87 -5.03 -8.29 4.20
N ASP A 88 -5.45 -7.88 3.01
CA ASP A 88 -6.62 -7.02 2.87
C ASP A 88 -7.87 -7.74 3.40
N PRO A 89 -8.76 -7.05 4.16
CA PRO A 89 -9.96 -7.66 4.74
C PRO A 89 -10.97 -8.23 3.74
N THR A 90 -10.89 -7.85 2.47
CA THR A 90 -11.85 -8.23 1.42
C THR A 90 -11.24 -9.15 0.38
N SER A 91 -10.13 -8.77 -0.23
CA SER A 91 -9.52 -9.51 -1.32
C SER A 91 -8.09 -9.07 -1.56
N ASN A 92 -7.25 -10.00 -1.99
CA ASN A 92 -5.88 -9.73 -2.36
C ASN A 92 -5.73 -10.05 -3.84
N THR A 93 -5.53 -9.02 -4.65
CA THR A 93 -5.47 -9.12 -6.11
C THR A 93 -4.14 -8.59 -6.61
N THR A 94 -3.65 -9.23 -7.67
CA THR A 94 -2.39 -8.88 -8.30
C THR A 94 -2.63 -7.79 -9.33
N GLY A 95 -1.66 -6.89 -9.52
CA GLY A 95 -1.75 -5.83 -10.52
C GLY A 95 -1.18 -4.52 -10.03
N ASN A 96 -1.36 -3.49 -10.87
CA ASN A 96 -1.00 -2.12 -10.51
C ASN A 96 -2.07 -1.57 -9.53
N PRO A 97 -1.69 -1.05 -8.35
CA PRO A 97 -2.65 -0.47 -7.40
C PRO A 97 -3.49 0.69 -7.95
N THR A 98 -3.10 1.28 -9.08
CA THR A 98 -3.88 2.32 -9.78
C THR A 98 -4.94 1.76 -10.74
N ALA A 99 -4.96 0.45 -11.00
CA ALA A 99 -5.93 -0.18 -11.89
C ALA A 99 -7.23 -0.55 -11.16
N GLU A 100 -8.33 -0.70 -11.89
CA GLU A 100 -9.64 -0.99 -11.28
C GLU A 100 -9.64 -2.32 -10.54
N ASN A 101 -10.31 -2.36 -9.37
CA ASN A 101 -10.52 -3.57 -8.57
C ASN A 101 -9.23 -4.29 -8.14
N VAL A 102 -8.10 -3.57 -8.11
CA VAL A 102 -6.85 -4.09 -7.56
C VAL A 102 -6.82 -3.85 -6.04
N MET A 103 -7.57 -4.70 -5.33
CA MET A 103 -7.64 -4.75 -3.86
C MET A 103 -6.39 -5.45 -3.28
N GLY A 104 -5.96 -5.08 -2.08
CA GLY A 104 -4.71 -5.56 -1.49
C GLY A 104 -3.83 -4.44 -0.98
N TYR A 105 -2.69 -4.84 -0.43
CA TYR A 105 -1.56 -3.97 -0.15
C TYR A 105 -0.51 -4.16 -1.23
N HIS A 106 0.03 -3.07 -1.74
CA HIS A 106 1.04 -3.08 -2.78
C HIS A 106 2.27 -2.33 -2.33
N TYR A 107 3.43 -2.82 -2.76
CA TYR A 107 4.72 -2.24 -2.43
C TYR A 107 5.59 -2.10 -3.67
N TRP A 108 6.28 -0.96 -3.75
CA TRP A 108 7.24 -0.64 -4.80
C TRP A 108 8.42 0.14 -4.24
N SER A 109 9.63 -0.26 -4.62
CA SER A 109 10.90 0.38 -4.26
C SER A 109 11.91 0.11 -5.38
N SER A 110 11.68 0.75 -6.53
CA SER A 110 12.64 0.79 -7.63
C SER A 110 13.36 2.14 -7.66
N ALA A 111 14.11 2.47 -8.70
CA ALA A 111 14.66 3.81 -8.89
C ALA A 111 13.59 4.75 -9.48
N CYS A 112 13.61 6.03 -9.10
CA CYS A 112 12.74 7.07 -9.67
C CYS A 112 13.41 8.43 -9.55
N GLY A 113 13.23 9.33 -10.52
CA GLY A 113 13.67 10.74 -10.39
C GLY A 113 15.14 11.00 -10.02
N GLY A 114 16.06 10.08 -10.31
CA GLY A 114 17.45 10.16 -9.84
C GLY A 114 17.69 9.70 -8.40
N ILE A 115 16.65 9.27 -7.68
CA ILE A 115 16.75 8.56 -6.41
C ILE A 115 17.01 7.07 -6.70
N PRO A 116 18.10 6.48 -6.16
CA PRO A 116 18.39 5.06 -6.35
C PRO A 116 17.30 4.14 -5.81
N ALA A 117 17.22 2.93 -6.35
CA ALA A 117 16.35 1.90 -5.79
C ALA A 117 16.70 1.61 -4.32
N GLY A 118 15.68 1.27 -3.52
CA GLY A 118 15.86 1.08 -2.08
C GLY A 118 16.02 2.38 -1.28
N GLN A 119 16.08 3.55 -1.92
CA GLN A 119 16.13 4.85 -1.23
C GLN A 119 14.76 5.55 -1.17
N TYR A 120 13.73 4.98 -1.79
CA TYR A 120 12.35 5.36 -1.55
C TYR A 120 11.47 4.12 -1.64
N TYR A 121 10.27 4.22 -1.09
CA TYR A 121 9.22 3.24 -1.37
C TYR A 121 7.86 3.90 -1.50
N VAL A 122 6.95 3.16 -2.12
CA VAL A 122 5.53 3.44 -2.15
C VAL A 122 4.78 2.23 -1.60
N LEU A 123 3.91 2.49 -0.63
CA LEU A 123 2.85 1.57 -0.24
C LEU A 123 1.53 2.08 -0.79
N ALA A 124 0.69 1.17 -1.27
CA ALA A 124 -0.61 1.50 -1.82
C ALA A 124 -1.67 0.49 -1.39
N THR A 125 -2.91 0.94 -1.29
CA THR A 125 -4.11 0.09 -1.15
C THR A 125 -5.31 0.83 -1.70
N GLN A 126 -6.38 0.12 -2.09
CA GLN A 126 -7.62 0.75 -2.52
C GLN A 126 -8.61 0.87 -1.35
N LEU A 127 -9.19 2.06 -1.21
CA LEU A 127 -10.25 2.30 -0.22
C LEU A 127 -11.62 2.02 -0.85
N GLU A 128 -12.49 1.39 -0.08
CA GLU A 128 -13.87 1.10 -0.51
C GLU A 128 -14.75 2.35 -0.45
N ASN A 129 -14.55 3.21 0.56
CA ASN A 129 -15.28 4.45 0.71
C ASN A 129 -14.81 5.49 -0.31
N ARG A 130 -15.62 5.73 -1.35
CA ARG A 130 -15.38 6.77 -2.37
C ARG A 130 -15.48 8.21 -1.85
N SER A 131 -15.93 8.42 -0.62
CA SER A 131 -15.97 9.75 -0.01
C SER A 131 -14.87 9.93 1.05
N ASP A 132 -13.97 8.96 1.19
CA ASP A 132 -12.89 9.05 2.17
C ASP A 132 -11.93 10.22 1.82
N PRO A 133 -11.63 11.12 2.77
CA PRO A 133 -10.81 12.31 2.51
C PRO A 133 -9.33 12.01 2.29
N ASP A 134 -8.86 10.81 2.63
CA ASP A 134 -7.46 10.43 2.48
C ASP A 134 -7.17 9.78 1.12
N ARG A 135 -8.18 9.61 0.27
CA ARG A 135 -8.00 9.08 -1.09
C ARG A 135 -7.07 9.99 -1.87
N ASN A 136 -6.23 9.38 -2.71
CA ASN A 136 -5.24 10.12 -3.50
C ASN A 136 -5.87 11.16 -4.45
N GLU A 137 -7.13 10.99 -4.87
CA GLU A 137 -7.85 11.99 -5.68
C GLU A 137 -8.04 13.32 -4.92
N LEU A 138 -8.15 13.24 -3.59
CA LEU A 138 -8.38 14.38 -2.69
C LEU A 138 -7.08 14.83 -2.00
N LYS A 139 -6.14 13.91 -1.80
CA LYS A 139 -4.80 14.15 -1.26
C LYS A 139 -3.75 13.54 -2.19
N PRO A 140 -3.36 14.24 -3.27
CA PRO A 140 -2.49 13.67 -4.28
C PRO A 140 -1.12 13.35 -3.69
N ASN A 141 -0.84 12.06 -3.57
CA ASN A 141 0.52 11.62 -3.31
C ASN A 141 1.36 11.73 -4.57
N ARG A 142 2.65 11.96 -4.33
CA ARG A 142 3.65 12.10 -5.38
C ARG A 142 4.60 10.92 -5.34
N TRP A 143 5.15 10.62 -6.51
CA TRP A 143 6.36 9.83 -6.63
C TRP A 143 7.53 10.59 -6.00
N CYS A 144 8.68 9.92 -5.97
CA CYS A 144 9.91 10.47 -5.42
C CYS A 144 10.47 11.66 -6.22
N ASP A 145 9.97 11.88 -7.44
CA ASP A 145 10.37 12.94 -8.38
C ASP A 145 9.36 14.11 -8.44
N ASP A 146 8.50 14.22 -7.42
CA ASP A 146 7.38 15.15 -7.32
C ASP A 146 6.33 15.01 -8.43
N THR A 147 6.42 14.03 -9.33
CA THR A 147 5.33 13.74 -10.24
C THR A 147 4.17 13.14 -9.46
N LEU A 148 2.95 13.44 -9.91
CA LEU A 148 1.76 12.88 -9.27
C LEU A 148 1.78 11.36 -9.42
N PHE A 149 1.45 10.65 -8.34
CA PHE A 149 1.32 9.19 -8.38
C PHE A 149 0.30 8.73 -9.44
N TYR A 150 -0.65 9.62 -9.76
CA TYR A 150 -1.55 9.56 -10.90
C TYR A 150 -1.14 10.64 -11.89
N GLY A 151 -0.80 10.29 -13.13
CA GLY A 151 -0.50 11.27 -14.17
C GLY A 151 -1.57 12.38 -14.21
N ALA A 152 -1.15 13.63 -14.33
CA ALA A 152 -2.06 14.77 -14.45
C ALA A 152 -3.04 14.52 -15.62
N GLY A 153 -4.34 14.43 -15.31
CA GLY A 153 -5.38 14.15 -16.32
C GLY A 153 -5.79 12.69 -16.48
N ALA A 154 -5.22 11.76 -15.70
CA ALA A 154 -5.82 10.43 -15.56
C ALA A 154 -7.17 10.59 -14.83
N THR A 155 -8.28 10.35 -15.52
CA THR A 155 -9.57 10.04 -14.90
C THR A 155 -9.35 8.85 -13.99
N VAL A 156 -9.11 9.13 -12.71
CA VAL A 156 -8.98 8.15 -11.64
C VAL A 156 -10.27 7.35 -11.60
N ALA A 157 -10.20 6.10 -12.07
CA ALA A 157 -11.36 5.22 -12.01
C ALA A 157 -11.63 4.81 -10.56
N PHE A 158 -10.60 4.75 -9.68
CA PHE A 158 -10.74 4.27 -8.30
C PHE A 158 -9.75 4.90 -7.31
N PRO A 159 -10.17 5.08 -6.04
CA PRO A 159 -9.38 5.76 -5.03
C PRO A 159 -8.37 4.82 -4.35
N ALA A 160 -7.08 4.92 -4.70
CA ALA A 160 -6.05 4.36 -3.82
C ALA A 160 -5.72 5.35 -2.69
N TYR A 161 -5.37 4.80 -1.54
CA TYR A 161 -4.65 5.44 -0.46
C TYR A 161 -3.20 5.00 -0.57
N THR A 162 -2.28 5.96 -0.63
CA THR A 162 -0.86 5.64 -0.74
C THR A 162 -0.07 6.23 0.42
N TYR A 163 1.11 5.70 0.64
CA TYR A 163 2.07 6.17 1.61
C TYR A 163 3.45 6.11 0.96
N THR A 164 4.03 7.28 0.69
CA THR A 164 5.35 7.41 0.06
C THR A 164 6.34 7.91 1.09
N VAL A 165 7.51 7.26 1.17
CA VAL A 165 8.64 7.73 2.00
C VAL A 165 9.90 7.71 1.15
N VAL A 166 10.65 8.81 1.23
CA VAL A 166 12.01 8.93 0.68
C VAL A 166 12.98 8.80 1.86
N GLY A 167 13.84 7.80 1.82
CA GLY A 167 14.90 7.61 2.79
C GLY A 167 15.96 8.70 2.63
N GLY A 168 16.21 9.47 3.69
CA GLY A 168 17.36 10.37 3.78
C GLY A 168 17.16 11.82 3.33
N ARG A 169 16.06 12.47 3.71
CA ARG A 169 16.07 13.93 3.92
C ARG A 169 16.09 14.26 5.40
#